data_AF-A0A6V7VJ68-F1
#
_entry.id   AF-A0A6V7VJ68-F1
#
_cell.length_a   1.000
_cell.length_b   1.000
_cell.length_c   1.000
_cell.angle_alpha   90.00
_cell.angle_beta   90.00
_cell.angle_gamma   90.00
#
_symmetry.space_group_name_H-M   'P 1'
#
loop_
_entity.id
_entity.type
_entity.pdbx_description
1 polymer ?
#
loop_
_entity_poly.entity_id
_entity_poly.type
_entity_poly.pdbx_seq_one_letter_code
_entity_poly.pdbx_strand_id
1 'polypeptide(L)'
;MADRSRITASRPAYLPDNWDNDVEMSGLMSYLKARYVNPTNYDRVVSFWKSTILDYCRHQKRCVFTQDELKIKFKRGSQLPSPLPTVISELKSEGLVVERSDFEKDNQSWLQWGANLISPSSWLQGLVGSTSNNPNTSQLIHITALKELAKELLRYYRNNYEMVDCPDIVGYNELQENASHIIDRDCF
;
A
#
# COMPACT_ATOMS: atom_id res chain seq x y z
N MET A 1 -5.23 45.34 14.48
CA MET A 1 -4.77 44.57 13.30
C MET A 1 -4.33 43.20 13.81
N ALA A 2 -5.14 42.17 13.64
CA ALA A 2 -4.85 40.84 14.15
C ALA A 2 -4.03 40.06 13.11
N ASP A 3 -2.81 39.71 13.49
CA ASP A 3 -1.89 38.86 12.74
C ASP A 3 -2.47 37.44 12.64
N ARG A 4 -2.72 37.00 11.41
CA ARG A 4 -3.17 35.65 11.08
C ARG A 4 -1.93 34.83 10.75
N SER A 5 -1.27 34.31 11.78
CA SER A 5 -0.32 33.22 11.63
C SER A 5 -1.04 32.04 10.96
N ARG A 6 -0.87 31.91 9.64
CA ARG A 6 -1.22 30.70 8.90
C ARG A 6 -0.39 29.57 9.49
N ILE A 7 -1.04 28.65 10.18
CA ILE A 7 -0.52 27.32 10.40
C ILE A 7 -0.40 26.70 9.01
N THR A 8 0.77 26.80 8.39
CA THR A 8 1.08 26.02 7.19
C THR A 8 1.14 24.57 7.65
N ALA A 9 0.07 23.80 7.39
CA ALA A 9 0.10 22.37 7.58
C ALA A 9 1.32 21.82 6.82
N SER A 10 2.25 21.20 7.55
CA SER A 10 3.43 20.59 6.95
C SER A 10 3.00 19.52 5.97
N ARG A 11 3.59 19.50 4.77
CA ARG A 11 3.39 18.47 3.76
C ARG A 11 3.48 17.08 4.40
N PRO A 12 2.48 16.19 4.23
CA PRO A 12 2.58 14.82 4.73
C PRO A 12 3.86 14.13 4.25
N ALA A 13 4.54 13.43 5.16
CA ALA A 13 5.86 12.83 4.92
C ALA A 13 5.87 11.77 3.81
N TYR A 14 4.71 11.17 3.51
CA TYR A 14 4.57 10.18 2.43
C TYR A 14 4.49 10.77 1.03
N LEU A 15 4.32 12.10 0.91
CA LEU A 15 4.29 12.73 -0.39
C LEU A 15 5.72 12.86 -0.92
N PRO A 16 5.95 12.72 -2.23
CA PRO A 16 7.29 12.83 -2.81
C PRO A 16 7.81 14.27 -2.77
N ASP A 17 9.12 14.46 -2.90
CA ASP A 17 9.74 15.79 -2.75
C ASP A 17 9.34 16.79 -3.84
N ASN A 18 9.09 16.29 -5.05
CA ASN A 18 8.57 17.10 -6.14
C ASN A 18 7.07 17.38 -6.02
N TRP A 19 6.42 17.01 -4.91
CA TRP A 19 4.99 17.21 -4.73
C TRP A 19 4.59 18.68 -4.79
N ASP A 20 5.46 19.64 -4.50
CA ASP A 20 5.11 21.07 -4.63
C ASP A 20 5.42 21.65 -6.02
N ASN A 21 6.11 20.91 -6.89
CA ASN A 21 6.41 21.34 -8.26
C ASN A 21 5.16 21.25 -9.16
N ASP A 22 4.49 22.38 -9.40
CA ASP A 22 3.27 22.47 -10.23
C ASP A 22 3.45 21.91 -11.65
N VAL A 23 4.62 22.15 -12.27
CA VAL A 23 4.88 21.74 -13.65
C VAL A 23 4.98 20.22 -13.75
N GLU A 24 5.76 19.60 -12.87
CA GLU A 24 5.91 18.14 -12.86
C GLU A 24 4.60 17.44 -12.48
N MET A 25 3.95 17.95 -11.43
CA MET A 25 2.75 17.32 -10.90
C MET A 25 1.53 17.51 -11.79
N SER A 26 1.43 18.60 -12.57
CA SER A 26 0.41 18.72 -13.61
C SER A 26 0.44 17.50 -14.56
N GLY A 27 1.62 17.11 -15.01
CA GLY A 27 1.79 15.93 -15.87
C GLY A 27 1.51 14.61 -15.16
N LEU A 28 1.88 14.48 -13.88
CA LEU A 28 1.69 13.27 -13.08
C LEU A 28 0.23 13.06 -12.64
N MET A 29 -0.55 14.13 -12.50
CA MET A 29 -1.97 14.09 -12.12
C MET A 29 -2.92 13.92 -13.32
N SER A 30 -2.41 14.20 -14.53
CA SER A 30 -3.18 14.22 -15.78
C SER A 30 -3.49 12.84 -16.34
N TYR A 31 -4.46 12.79 -17.27
CA TYR A 31 -4.93 11.55 -17.88
C TYR A 31 -3.78 10.77 -18.53
N LEU A 32 -3.73 9.47 -18.22
CA LEU A 32 -2.71 8.57 -18.72
C LEU A 32 -3.19 7.89 -20.01
N LYS A 33 -2.56 8.22 -21.14
CA LYS A 33 -2.80 7.52 -22.41
C LYS A 33 -2.27 6.09 -22.36
N ALA A 34 -2.80 5.20 -23.21
CA ALA A 34 -2.33 3.83 -23.31
C ALA A 34 -0.82 3.74 -23.58
N ARG A 35 -0.16 2.73 -23.01
CA ARG A 35 1.30 2.56 -23.06
C ARG A 35 1.87 2.57 -24.48
N TYR A 36 1.20 1.94 -25.45
CA TYR A 36 1.67 1.92 -26.85
C TYR A 36 1.63 3.30 -27.54
N VAL A 37 0.83 4.26 -27.03
CA VAL A 37 0.74 5.62 -27.57
C VAL A 37 1.88 6.49 -27.07
N ASN A 38 2.27 6.33 -25.80
CA ASN A 38 3.37 7.08 -25.21
C ASN A 38 4.03 6.25 -24.08
N PRO A 39 4.92 5.31 -24.42
CA PRO A 39 5.50 4.38 -23.45
C PRO A 39 6.35 5.11 -22.42
N THR A 40 7.13 6.10 -22.84
CA THR A 40 8.00 6.88 -21.94
C THR A 40 7.21 7.62 -20.87
N ASN A 41 6.13 8.31 -21.23
CA ASN A 41 5.30 8.99 -20.23
C ASN A 41 4.51 8.00 -19.38
N TYR A 42 4.02 6.90 -19.98
CA TYR A 42 3.32 5.85 -19.25
C TYR A 42 4.20 5.29 -18.14
N ASP A 43 5.39 4.81 -18.48
CA ASP A 43 6.31 4.17 -17.54
C ASP A 43 6.76 5.14 -16.45
N ARG A 44 7.01 6.42 -16.82
CA ARG A 44 7.34 7.48 -15.86
C ARG A 44 6.24 7.72 -14.84
N VAL A 45 4.99 7.90 -15.30
CA VAL A 45 3.83 8.18 -14.42
C VAL A 45 3.51 6.96 -13.55
N VAL A 46 3.53 5.76 -14.13
CA VAL A 46 3.26 4.52 -13.39
C VAL A 46 4.32 4.27 -12.33
N SER A 47 5.60 4.40 -12.67
CA SER A 47 6.70 4.24 -11.71
C SER A 47 6.59 5.22 -10.54
N PHE A 48 6.32 6.49 -10.83
CA PHE A 48 6.12 7.52 -9.82
C PHE A 48 5.00 7.16 -8.83
N TRP A 49 3.82 6.78 -9.34
CA TRP A 49 2.69 6.48 -8.48
C TRP A 49 2.85 5.17 -7.71
N LYS A 50 3.52 4.16 -8.29
CA LYS A 50 3.88 2.94 -7.55
C LYS A 50 4.76 3.25 -6.34
N SER A 51 5.81 4.06 -6.53
CA SER A 51 6.66 4.50 -5.41
C SER A 51 5.85 5.28 -4.37
N THR A 52 5.05 6.24 -4.82
CA THR A 52 4.24 7.10 -3.94
C THR A 52 3.24 6.28 -3.09
N ILE A 53 2.62 5.25 -3.66
CA ILE A 53 1.72 4.34 -2.92
C ILE A 53 2.49 3.52 -1.90
N LEU A 54 3.68 3.02 -2.24
CA LEU A 54 4.51 2.27 -1.31
C LEU A 54 5.00 3.15 -0.15
N ASP A 55 5.41 4.38 -0.45
CA ASP A 55 5.86 5.35 0.56
C ASP A 55 4.70 5.76 1.48
N TYR A 56 3.49 5.91 0.94
CA TYR A 56 2.26 6.03 1.74
C TYR A 56 2.10 4.88 2.72
N CYS A 57 2.19 3.64 2.23
CA CYS A 57 2.07 2.45 3.07
C CYS A 57 3.12 2.42 4.20
N ARG A 58 4.38 2.74 3.87
CA ARG A 58 5.50 2.77 4.83
C ARG A 58 5.32 3.84 5.91
N HIS A 59 5.00 5.06 5.52
CA HIS A 59 4.86 6.17 6.46
C HIS A 59 3.60 6.07 7.32
N GLN A 60 2.53 5.48 6.81
CA GLN A 60 1.32 5.21 7.59
C GLN A 60 1.39 3.90 8.36
N LYS A 61 2.49 3.12 8.24
CA LYS A 61 2.63 1.78 8.81
C LYS A 61 1.45 0.86 8.46
N ARG A 62 0.92 1.02 7.24
CA ARG A 62 -0.33 0.42 6.78
C ARG A 62 -0.11 -0.29 5.45
N CYS A 63 -0.63 -1.50 5.30
CA CYS A 63 -0.58 -2.24 4.04
C CYS A 63 -1.94 -2.44 3.38
N VAL A 64 -3.03 -2.02 4.02
CA VAL A 64 -4.40 -2.11 3.49
C VAL A 64 -4.87 -0.73 3.03
N PHE A 65 -5.51 -0.60 1.88
CA PHE A 65 -6.12 0.67 1.44
C PHE A 65 -7.27 0.44 0.46
N THR A 66 -8.03 1.50 0.17
CA THR A 66 -8.97 1.52 -0.96
C THR A 66 -8.51 2.51 -2.02
N GLN A 67 -9.00 2.35 -3.26
CA GLN A 67 -8.69 3.30 -4.33
C GLN A 67 -9.20 4.72 -4.00
N ASP A 68 -10.39 4.83 -3.39
CA ASP A 68 -10.95 6.14 -3.02
C ASP A 68 -10.19 6.81 -1.87
N GLU A 69 -9.68 6.03 -0.92
CA GLU A 69 -8.75 6.52 0.11
C GLU A 69 -7.51 7.16 -0.54
N LEU A 70 -6.85 6.45 -1.48
CA LEU A 70 -5.67 6.96 -2.17
C LEU A 70 -5.99 8.23 -3.00
N LYS A 71 -7.14 8.30 -3.68
CA LYS A 71 -7.56 9.51 -4.41
C LYS A 71 -7.65 10.72 -3.48
N ILE A 72 -8.22 10.54 -2.27
CA ILE A 72 -8.37 11.61 -1.29
C ILE A 72 -7.00 12.00 -0.70
N LYS A 73 -6.18 11.01 -0.33
CA LYS A 73 -4.86 11.22 0.28
C LYS A 73 -3.86 11.89 -0.67
N PHE A 74 -4.00 11.65 -1.97
CA PHE A 74 -3.17 12.23 -3.03
C PHE A 74 -3.89 13.36 -3.79
N LYS A 75 -4.96 13.93 -3.24
CA LYS A 75 -5.62 15.09 -3.81
C LYS A 75 -4.70 16.32 -3.72
N ARG A 76 -4.53 17.02 -4.83
CA ARG A 76 -3.80 18.29 -4.89
C ARG A 76 -4.76 19.42 -5.22
N GLY A 77 -5.00 20.33 -4.27
CA GLY A 77 -5.99 21.39 -4.44
C GLY A 77 -7.38 20.79 -4.67
N SER A 78 -7.96 21.00 -5.85
CA SER A 78 -9.22 20.37 -6.29
C SER A 78 -9.02 19.12 -7.16
N GLN A 79 -7.79 18.83 -7.59
CA GLN A 79 -7.48 17.78 -8.55
C GLN A 79 -7.25 16.43 -7.87
N LEU A 80 -7.91 15.39 -8.37
CA LEU A 80 -7.63 14.00 -8.02
C LEU A 80 -6.65 13.39 -9.04
N PRO A 81 -5.77 12.47 -8.61
CA PRO A 81 -4.82 11.83 -9.51
C PRO A 81 -5.53 10.87 -10.47
N SER A 82 -5.70 11.29 -11.72
CA SER A 82 -6.40 10.49 -12.72
C SER A 82 -5.70 9.17 -13.11
N PRO A 83 -4.36 9.00 -13.00
CA PRO A 83 -3.71 7.72 -13.32
C PRO A 83 -3.95 6.59 -12.30
N LEU A 84 -4.42 6.89 -11.09
CA LEU A 84 -4.50 5.88 -10.01
C LEU A 84 -5.19 4.56 -10.38
N PRO A 85 -6.35 4.54 -11.07
CA PRO A 85 -7.00 3.28 -11.45
C PRO A 85 -6.12 2.42 -12.35
N THR A 86 -5.41 3.04 -13.30
CA THR A 86 -4.46 2.35 -14.18
C THR A 86 -3.28 1.81 -13.40
N VAL A 87 -2.72 2.61 -12.48
CA VAL A 87 -1.59 2.20 -11.64
C VAL A 87 -1.96 1.03 -10.73
N ILE A 88 -3.15 1.05 -10.13
CA ILE A 88 -3.64 -0.06 -9.29
C ILE A 88 -3.85 -1.33 -10.14
N SER A 89 -4.37 -1.20 -11.35
CA SER A 89 -4.48 -2.33 -12.28
C SER A 89 -3.12 -2.92 -12.63
N GLU A 90 -2.10 -2.08 -12.84
CA GLU A 90 -0.72 -2.53 -13.09
C GLU A 90 -0.16 -3.26 -11.86
N LEU A 91 -0.31 -2.69 -10.67
CA LEU A 91 0.10 -3.31 -9.40
C LEU A 91 -0.59 -4.67 -9.18
N LYS A 92 -1.88 -4.79 -9.53
CA LYS A 92 -2.60 -6.07 -9.50
C LYS A 92 -2.02 -7.07 -10.50
N SER A 93 -1.75 -6.64 -11.73
CA SER A 93 -1.18 -7.51 -12.77
C SER A 93 0.23 -8.01 -12.43
N GLU A 94 0.99 -7.24 -11.66
CA GLU A 94 2.31 -7.61 -11.15
C GLU A 94 2.26 -8.41 -9.84
N GLY A 95 1.08 -8.65 -9.28
CA GLY A 95 0.92 -9.33 -7.99
C GLY A 95 1.42 -8.53 -6.78
N LEU A 96 1.64 -7.22 -6.94
CA LEU A 96 2.08 -6.33 -5.87
C LEU A 96 0.91 -5.84 -5.00
N VAL A 97 -0.30 -5.88 -5.56
CA VAL A 97 -1.55 -5.59 -4.86
C VAL A 97 -2.55 -6.71 -5.12
N VAL A 98 -3.24 -7.14 -4.07
CA VAL A 98 -4.31 -8.15 -4.14
C VAL A 98 -5.57 -7.65 -3.42
N GLU A 99 -6.73 -8.22 -3.73
CA GLU A 99 -7.93 -7.93 -2.96
C GLU A 99 -7.86 -8.63 -1.59
N ARG A 100 -8.27 -7.93 -0.52
CA ARG A 100 -8.26 -8.50 0.83
C ARG A 100 -9.12 -9.76 0.91
N SER A 101 -10.28 -9.77 0.26
CA SER A 101 -11.16 -10.93 0.22
C SER A 101 -10.52 -12.16 -0.41
N ASP A 102 -9.69 -11.96 -1.43
CA ASP A 102 -9.02 -13.07 -2.12
C ASP A 102 -7.85 -13.57 -1.28
N PHE A 103 -7.10 -12.65 -0.68
CA PHE A 103 -6.04 -12.98 0.27
C PHE A 103 -6.57 -13.78 1.49
N GLU A 104 -7.72 -13.38 2.05
CA GLU A 104 -8.33 -14.07 3.21
C GLU A 104 -8.89 -15.46 2.86
N LYS A 105 -9.46 -15.64 1.66
CA LYS A 105 -9.90 -16.95 1.17
C LYS A 105 -8.72 -17.91 0.98
N ASP A 106 -7.63 -17.42 0.40
CA ASP A 106 -6.44 -18.22 0.12
C ASP A 106 -5.64 -18.58 1.39
N ASN A 107 -5.80 -17.82 2.48
CA ASN A 107 -5.14 -18.08 3.77
C ASN A 107 -5.59 -19.38 4.48
N GLN A 108 -6.66 -20.05 4.04
CA GLN A 108 -6.93 -21.43 4.48
C GLN A 108 -5.85 -22.43 4.00
N SER A 109 -4.98 -22.03 3.06
CA SER A 109 -3.87 -22.82 2.48
C SER A 109 -2.47 -22.33 2.88
N TRP A 110 -2.34 -21.50 3.94
CA TRP A 110 -1.14 -20.78 4.38
C TRP A 110 0.22 -21.52 4.39
N LEU A 111 0.27 -22.85 4.56
CA LEU A 111 1.51 -23.63 4.44
C LEU A 111 2.03 -23.76 2.99
N GLN A 112 1.14 -23.71 2.00
CA GLN A 112 1.48 -23.87 0.57
C GLN A 112 2.04 -22.56 -0.05
N TRP A 113 1.66 -21.39 0.47
CA TRP A 113 2.11 -20.08 -0.03
C TRP A 113 3.50 -19.68 0.49
N GLY A 114 3.86 -20.02 1.73
CA GLY A 114 5.17 -19.70 2.30
C GLY A 114 6.34 -20.25 1.46
N ALA A 115 6.16 -21.43 0.85
CA ALA A 115 7.12 -22.01 -0.09
C ALA A 115 7.08 -21.36 -1.48
N ASN A 116 5.90 -20.94 -1.95
CA ASN A 116 5.70 -20.37 -3.29
C ASN A 116 6.09 -18.89 -3.41
N LEU A 117 6.22 -18.16 -2.29
CA LEU A 117 6.72 -16.78 -2.27
C LEU A 117 8.21 -16.63 -2.59
N ILE A 118 8.98 -17.70 -2.44
CA ILE A 118 10.43 -17.75 -2.73
C ILE A 118 10.66 -18.20 -4.19
N SER A 119 9.62 -18.66 -4.88
CA SER A 119 9.70 -19.13 -6.27
C SER A 119 9.21 -18.06 -7.26
N PRO A 120 10.01 -17.64 -8.27
CA PRO A 120 9.63 -16.60 -9.22
C PRO A 120 8.55 -17.00 -10.25
N SER A 121 7.95 -18.19 -10.19
CA SER A 121 7.28 -18.81 -11.36
C SER A 121 5.80 -19.14 -11.22
N SER A 122 5.09 -18.70 -10.18
CA SER A 122 3.68 -19.08 -9.93
C SER A 122 2.63 -17.99 -10.22
N TRP A 123 3.02 -16.81 -10.73
CA TRP A 123 2.15 -15.63 -10.83
C TRP A 123 1.12 -15.64 -11.98
N LEU A 124 0.84 -16.79 -12.60
CA LEU A 124 -0.08 -16.90 -13.75
C LEU A 124 -1.41 -17.61 -13.47
N GLN A 125 -1.73 -17.99 -12.24
CA GLN A 125 -2.92 -18.82 -11.95
C GLN A 125 -4.09 -18.07 -11.27
N GLY A 126 -3.98 -16.77 -11.00
CA GLY A 126 -5.00 -16.01 -10.24
C GLY A 126 -6.11 -15.35 -11.06
N LEU A 127 -6.29 -15.68 -12.33
CA LEU A 127 -7.27 -15.04 -13.22
C LEU A 127 -8.66 -15.72 -13.20
N VAL A 128 -9.28 -15.93 -12.03
CA VAL A 128 -10.73 -16.23 -11.99
C VAL A 128 -11.34 -15.79 -10.65
N GLY A 129 -12.24 -14.78 -10.69
CA GLY A 129 -13.35 -14.68 -9.72
C GLY A 129 -13.54 -13.36 -8.95
N SER A 130 -13.74 -12.22 -9.62
CA SER A 130 -14.22 -11.01 -8.93
C SER A 130 -15.75 -11.04 -8.74
N THR A 131 -16.20 -11.17 -7.49
CA THR A 131 -17.59 -10.87 -7.09
C THR A 131 -17.81 -9.36 -7.17
N SER A 132 -18.89 -8.97 -7.87
CA SER A 132 -19.33 -7.59 -8.09
C SER A 132 -19.56 -6.83 -6.77
N ASN A 133 -18.55 -6.10 -6.33
CA ASN A 133 -18.65 -4.95 -5.44
C ASN A 133 -18.03 -3.73 -6.15
N ASN A 134 -18.39 -2.51 -5.75
CA ASN A 134 -17.83 -1.29 -6.33
C ASN A 134 -16.28 -1.36 -6.28
N PRO A 135 -15.59 -1.42 -7.44
CA PRO A 135 -14.15 -1.72 -7.48
C PRO A 135 -13.30 -0.64 -6.80
N ASN A 136 -13.88 0.53 -6.56
CA ASN A 136 -13.21 1.64 -5.90
C ASN A 136 -13.16 1.50 -4.36
N THR A 137 -14.11 0.77 -3.77
CA THR A 137 -14.28 0.63 -2.32
C THR A 137 -13.75 -0.68 -1.77
N SER A 138 -13.41 -1.64 -2.64
CA SER A 138 -12.81 -2.90 -2.23
C SER A 138 -11.47 -2.65 -1.54
N GLN A 139 -11.25 -3.33 -0.40
CA GLN A 139 -9.98 -3.26 0.31
C GLN A 139 -8.91 -4.03 -0.46
N LEU A 140 -7.77 -3.37 -0.63
CA LEU A 140 -6.60 -3.86 -1.33
C LEU A 140 -5.45 -4.00 -0.35
N ILE A 141 -4.65 -5.06 -0.49
CA ILE A 141 -3.45 -5.30 0.30
C ILE A 141 -2.22 -5.08 -0.58
N HIS A 142 -1.32 -4.21 -0.13
CA HIS A 142 -0.01 -4.00 -0.75
C HIS A 142 1.00 -5.02 -0.22
N ILE A 143 1.38 -5.98 -1.07
CA ILE A 143 2.19 -7.14 -0.68
C ILE A 143 3.58 -6.74 -0.19
N THR A 144 4.24 -5.78 -0.84
CA THR A 144 5.57 -5.33 -0.40
C THR A 144 5.54 -4.72 1.00
N ALA A 145 4.62 -3.78 1.24
CA ALA A 145 4.44 -3.17 2.55
C ALA A 145 4.06 -4.20 3.62
N LEU A 146 3.16 -5.15 3.32
CA LEU A 146 2.82 -6.25 4.22
C LEU A 146 4.06 -7.04 4.63
N LYS A 147 4.93 -7.41 3.67
CA LYS A 147 6.17 -8.14 3.95
C LYS A 147 7.15 -7.32 4.80
N GLU A 148 7.25 -6.01 4.56
CA GLU A 148 8.11 -5.13 5.36
C GLU A 148 7.60 -5.02 6.81
N LEU A 149 6.31 -4.77 6.99
CA LEU A 149 5.67 -4.68 8.31
C LEU A 149 5.71 -6.01 9.06
N ALA A 150 5.45 -7.14 8.39
CA ALA A 150 5.54 -8.46 8.99
C ALA A 150 6.96 -8.77 9.49
N LYS A 151 8.00 -8.36 8.75
CA LYS A 151 9.40 -8.51 9.19
C LYS A 151 9.70 -7.64 10.41
N GLU A 152 9.20 -6.41 10.44
CA GLU A 152 9.37 -5.49 11.58
C GLU A 152 8.66 -6.04 12.83
N LEU A 153 7.43 -6.53 12.67
CA LEU A 153 6.64 -7.17 13.72
C LEU A 153 7.33 -8.44 14.25
N LEU A 154 7.84 -9.31 13.38
CA LEU A 154 8.58 -10.50 13.79
C LEU A 154 9.86 -10.14 14.56
N ARG A 155 10.60 -9.11 14.13
CA ARG A 155 11.79 -8.65 14.87
C ARG A 155 11.42 -8.13 16.25
N TYR A 156 10.36 -7.34 16.34
CA TYR A 156 9.84 -6.87 17.62
C TYR A 156 9.44 -8.03 18.52
N TYR A 157 8.73 -9.01 17.96
CA TYR A 157 8.33 -10.20 18.69
C TYR A 157 9.54 -10.92 19.30
N ARG A 158 10.55 -11.24 18.48
CA ARG A 158 11.76 -11.94 18.92
C ARG A 158 12.50 -11.18 20.02
N ASN A 159 12.65 -9.87 19.86
CA ASN A 159 13.40 -9.06 20.82
C ASN A 159 12.71 -8.91 22.18
N ASN A 160 11.38 -9.02 22.24
CA ASN A 160 10.62 -8.74 23.46
C ASN A 160 10.05 -10.00 24.13
N TYR A 161 9.87 -11.09 23.38
CA TYR A 161 9.17 -12.29 23.89
C TYR A 161 9.94 -13.60 23.69
N GLU A 162 10.91 -13.68 22.75
CA GLU A 162 11.75 -14.87 22.58
C GLU A 162 12.86 -14.86 23.67
N MET A 163 12.49 -15.26 24.88
CA MET A 163 13.39 -15.46 26.02
C MET A 163 13.55 -16.94 26.32
N VAL A 164 14.77 -17.36 26.70
CA VAL A 164 15.14 -18.78 26.93
C VAL A 164 14.25 -19.50 27.97
N ASP A 165 13.59 -18.77 28.88
CA ASP A 165 12.83 -19.34 30.01
C ASP A 165 11.36 -18.85 30.13
N CYS A 166 10.79 -18.17 29.12
CA CYS A 166 9.39 -17.75 29.13
C CYS A 166 8.55 -18.51 28.10
N PRO A 167 7.23 -18.69 28.31
CA PRO A 167 6.38 -19.32 27.32
C PRO A 167 6.34 -18.46 26.04
N ASP A 168 6.74 -19.06 24.92
CA ASP A 168 6.77 -18.53 23.54
C ASP A 168 5.38 -18.11 22.98
N ILE A 169 4.37 -17.88 23.82
CA ILE A 169 3.00 -17.61 23.38
C ILE A 169 2.54 -16.29 23.99
N VAL A 170 2.44 -15.28 23.13
CA VAL A 170 1.90 -13.95 23.46
C VAL A 170 0.44 -13.90 23.02
N GLY A 171 -0.42 -13.31 23.85
CA GLY A 171 -1.81 -13.10 23.47
C GLY A 171 -1.93 -12.20 22.25
N TYR A 172 -2.84 -12.50 21.33
CA TYR A 172 -3.04 -11.71 20.11
C TYR A 172 -3.30 -10.22 20.40
N ASN A 173 -4.20 -9.93 21.33
CA ASN A 173 -4.55 -8.55 21.71
C ASN A 173 -3.35 -7.83 22.34
N GLU A 174 -2.57 -8.52 23.17
CA GLU A 174 -1.35 -7.96 23.78
C GLU A 174 -0.31 -7.62 22.71
N LEU A 175 -0.07 -8.53 21.76
CA LEU A 175 0.84 -8.27 20.65
C LEU A 175 0.35 -7.10 19.79
N GLN A 176 -0.96 -7.04 19.50
CA GLN A 176 -1.56 -5.97 18.72
C GLN A 176 -1.45 -4.60 19.40
N GLU A 177 -1.71 -4.53 20.70
CA GLU A 177 -1.58 -3.30 21.48
C GLU A 177 -0.12 -2.85 21.54
N ASN A 178 0.80 -3.76 21.84
CA ASN A 178 2.21 -3.44 22.01
C ASN A 178 2.89 -3.10 20.67
N ALA A 179 2.45 -3.69 19.56
CA ALA A 179 3.00 -3.46 18.23
C ALA A 179 2.27 -2.37 17.42
N SER A 180 1.35 -1.60 18.00
CA SER A 180 0.59 -0.58 17.26
C SER A 180 1.46 0.58 16.74
N HIS A 181 2.69 0.71 17.22
CA HIS A 181 3.68 1.66 16.71
C HIS A 181 4.42 1.14 15.45
N ILE A 182 4.33 -0.16 15.18
CA ILE A 182 4.96 -0.86 14.05
C ILE A 182 3.99 -1.05 12.90
N ILE A 183 2.76 -1.44 13.21
CA ILE A 183 1.72 -1.71 12.21
C ILE A 183 0.39 -1.12 12.66
N ASP A 184 -0.28 -0.46 11.72
CA ASP A 184 -1.60 0.13 11.92
C ASP A 184 -2.63 -0.96 12.25
N ARG A 185 -3.55 -0.65 13.17
CA ARG A 185 -4.52 -1.62 13.68
C ARG A 185 -5.46 -2.16 12.60
N ASP A 186 -5.73 -1.40 11.53
CA ASP A 186 -6.59 -1.85 10.43
C ASP A 186 -5.93 -2.94 9.56
N CYS A 187 -4.62 -3.18 9.75
CA CYS A 187 -3.84 -4.19 9.03
C CYS A 187 -3.70 -5.52 9.76
N PHE A 188 -4.13 -5.57 11.03
CA PHE A 188 -4.28 -6.83 11.77
C PHE A 188 -5.46 -7.64 11.24
#